data_AF-A0A1G2Z9Z3-F1
#
_entry.id   AF-A0A1G2Z9Z3-F1
#
_cell.length_a   1.000
_cell.length_b   1.000
_cell.length_c   1.000
_cell.angle_alpha   90.00
_cell.angle_beta   90.00
_cell.angle_gamma   90.00
#
_symmetry.space_group_name_H-M   'P 1'
#
loop_
_entity.id
_entity.type
_entity.pdbx_description
1 polymer ?
#
loop_
_entity_poly.entity_id
_entity_poly.type
_entity_poly.pdbx_seq_one_letter_code
_entity_poly.pdbx_strand_id
1 'polypeptide(L)'
;MLQLAQAIDLELIEAPRALPVLDEDDYRVIRYYVQHFHQKRNAIGKRGSFLSRILGATGQRADTRQVVAVTEITSVDHWQRYEDKELVAEGRVPWGFLPIVHIQNVAQPYYYEGVSDVEPLIPLQDELNTRLSDRASRITFQSFKMYLGKGIEGFEDKPVSPGRMWHTDNPDASIQEFGGDTATPSEHLHIGEIREAMDKTSGVTPVMAGILKDKLGNLTSAVALRLTFMGMLNKNERKRHTYGEGLRKICRRALSILDTANVYKTSEPEREVEIAFASPLPEDTMERLKEAQIKRELGVPAEQVLKELGYQPAEQA
;
A
#
# COMPACT_ATOMS: atom_id res chain seq x y z
N MET A 1 8.03 -35.24 7.43
CA MET A 1 8.33 -33.90 7.99
C MET A 1 7.88 -32.79 7.03
N LEU A 2 8.34 -32.75 5.76
CA LEU A 2 7.96 -31.73 4.76
C LEU A 2 6.44 -31.58 4.51
N GLN A 3 5.69 -32.69 4.40
CA GLN A 3 4.23 -32.65 4.21
C GLN A 3 3.46 -32.11 5.44
N LEU A 4 4.02 -32.27 6.65
CA LEU A 4 3.42 -31.74 7.89
C LEU A 4 3.79 -30.26 8.10
N ALA A 5 4.97 -29.83 7.65
CA ALA A 5 5.37 -28.43 7.66
C ALA A 5 4.52 -27.56 6.70
N GLN A 6 4.03 -28.14 5.59
CA GLN A 6 3.08 -27.48 4.68
C GLN A 6 1.72 -27.15 5.32
N ALA A 7 1.42 -27.68 6.51
CA ALA A 7 0.19 -27.37 7.23
C ALA A 7 0.25 -26.01 7.97
N ILE A 8 1.44 -25.40 8.11
CA ILE A 8 1.57 -24.04 8.61
C ILE A 8 1.49 -23.09 7.43
N ASP A 9 0.47 -22.24 7.46
CA ASP A 9 0.31 -21.16 6.50
C ASP A 9 0.42 -19.81 7.21
N LEU A 10 0.89 -18.80 6.47
CA LEU A 10 0.96 -17.43 6.93
C LEU A 10 -0.04 -16.59 6.15
N GLU A 11 -1.16 -16.28 6.79
CA GLU A 11 -2.18 -15.41 6.22
C GLU A 11 -1.93 -13.96 6.61
N LEU A 12 -1.93 -13.06 5.62
CA LEU A 12 -1.98 -11.63 5.85
C LEU A 12 -3.42 -11.21 6.09
N ILE A 13 -3.70 -10.73 7.30
CA ILE A 13 -5.03 -10.29 7.69
C ILE A 13 -5.12 -8.78 7.48
N GLU A 14 -6.07 -8.36 6.64
CA GLU A 14 -6.35 -6.95 6.41
C GLU A 14 -6.91 -6.30 7.67
N ALA A 15 -6.42 -5.11 8.03
CA ALA A 15 -6.84 -4.38 9.23
C ALA A 15 -8.37 -4.22 9.37
N PRO A 16 -9.16 -3.94 8.29
CA PRO A 16 -10.62 -3.80 8.42
C PRO A 16 -11.35 -5.07 8.83
N ARG A 17 -10.71 -6.24 8.71
CA ARG A 17 -11.29 -7.53 9.10
C ARG A 17 -10.96 -7.91 10.54
N ALA A 18 -10.02 -7.20 11.18
CA ALA A 18 -9.48 -7.58 12.47
C ALA A 18 -9.84 -6.56 13.55
N LEU A 19 -10.18 -7.06 14.73
CA LEU A 19 -10.38 -6.30 15.94
C LEU A 19 -9.60 -6.96 17.09
N PRO A 20 -8.40 -6.43 17.41
CA PRO A 20 -7.65 -6.88 18.59
C PRO A 20 -8.27 -6.27 19.86
N VAL A 21 -8.55 -7.11 20.84
CA VAL A 21 -8.93 -6.71 22.19
C VAL A 21 -7.67 -6.75 23.04
N LEU A 22 -7.20 -5.57 23.44
CA LEU A 22 -5.95 -5.40 24.15
C LEU A 22 -6.11 -5.65 25.65
N ASP A 23 -4.98 -5.86 26.31
CA ASP A 23 -4.89 -5.80 27.76
C ASP A 23 -5.13 -4.37 28.25
N GLU A 24 -5.79 -4.22 29.40
CA GLU A 24 -6.12 -2.91 29.98
C GLU A 24 -4.87 -2.17 30.47
N ASP A 25 -3.83 -2.90 30.87
CA ASP A 25 -2.60 -2.35 31.45
C ASP A 25 -1.45 -2.27 30.44
N ASP A 26 -1.50 -3.03 29.33
CA ASP A 26 -0.48 -3.00 28.27
C ASP A 26 -1.08 -3.09 26.85
N TYR A 27 -1.03 -1.96 26.14
CA TYR A 27 -1.46 -1.84 24.75
C TYR A 27 -0.74 -2.77 23.76
N ARG A 28 0.39 -3.38 24.16
CA ARG A 28 1.16 -4.33 23.33
C ARG A 28 0.66 -5.77 23.45
N VAL A 29 -0.16 -6.08 24.47
CA VAL A 29 -0.65 -7.42 24.74
C VAL A 29 -2.07 -7.56 24.19
N ILE A 30 -2.27 -8.56 23.33
CA ILE A 30 -3.59 -8.89 22.78
C ILE A 30 -4.18 -10.02 23.63
N ARG A 31 -5.32 -9.77 24.28
CA ARG A 31 -6.07 -10.78 25.04
C ARG A 31 -6.93 -11.66 24.13
N TYR A 32 -7.66 -11.01 23.23
CA TYR A 32 -8.49 -11.67 22.23
C TYR A 32 -8.24 -11.05 20.87
N TYR A 33 -8.28 -11.87 19.84
CA TYR A 33 -8.22 -11.40 18.47
C TYR A 33 -9.46 -11.84 17.75
N VAL A 34 -10.23 -10.86 17.30
CA VAL A 34 -11.49 -11.07 16.60
C VAL A 34 -11.28 -10.80 15.13
N GLN A 35 -11.74 -11.71 14.27
CA GLN A 35 -11.78 -11.53 12.83
C GLN A 35 -13.21 -11.61 12.33
N HIS A 36 -13.59 -10.75 11.41
CA HIS A 36 -14.88 -10.78 10.75
C HIS A 36 -14.73 -10.70 9.23
N PHE A 37 -15.27 -11.70 8.53
CA PHE A 37 -15.18 -11.77 7.06
C PHE A 37 -16.36 -12.54 6.46
N HIS A 38 -16.56 -12.36 5.15
CA HIS A 38 -17.59 -13.09 4.41
C HIS A 38 -16.95 -14.28 3.67
N GLN A 39 -17.45 -15.49 3.93
CA GLN A 39 -16.97 -16.70 3.29
C GLN A 39 -17.99 -17.21 2.26
N LYS A 40 -17.53 -17.43 1.02
CA LYS A 40 -18.32 -18.12 0.00
C LYS A 40 -18.28 -19.62 0.26
N ARG A 41 -19.44 -20.25 0.43
CA ARG A 41 -19.57 -21.71 0.54
C ARG A 41 -19.69 -22.35 -0.84
N ASN A 42 -19.27 -23.61 -0.92
CA ASN A 42 -19.51 -24.47 -2.08
C ASN A 42 -20.99 -24.85 -2.23
N ALA A 43 -21.84 -24.52 -1.25
CA ALA A 43 -23.29 -24.66 -1.35
C ALA A 43 -23.88 -23.58 -2.26
N ILE A 44 -24.72 -24.01 -3.21
CA ILE A 44 -25.52 -23.09 -4.04
C ILE A 44 -26.63 -22.53 -3.15
N GLY A 45 -26.77 -21.20 -3.11
CA GLY A 45 -27.82 -20.55 -2.34
C GLY A 45 -29.21 -21.08 -2.75
N LYS A 46 -29.99 -21.58 -1.79
CA LYS A 46 -31.36 -22.12 -2.03
C LYS A 46 -32.41 -21.06 -2.40
N ARG A 47 -32.00 -19.84 -2.79
CA ARG A 47 -32.89 -18.75 -3.20
C ARG A 47 -32.64 -18.36 -4.65
N GLY A 48 -32.97 -19.28 -5.55
CA GLY A 48 -33.21 -18.98 -6.95
C GLY A 48 -34.59 -19.52 -7.30
N SER A 49 -35.62 -18.69 -7.13
CA SER A 49 -36.95 -18.95 -7.71
C SER A 49 -36.74 -19.32 -9.18
N PHE A 50 -37.33 -20.44 -9.61
CA PHE A 50 -37.23 -20.95 -10.98
C PHE A 50 -37.53 -19.87 -12.04
N LEU A 51 -38.30 -18.85 -11.68
CA LEU A 51 -38.64 -17.68 -12.48
C LEU A 51 -37.47 -16.74 -12.80
N SER A 52 -36.46 -16.58 -11.95
CA SER A 52 -35.31 -15.70 -12.23
C SER A 52 -34.34 -16.30 -13.26
N ARG A 53 -34.40 -17.63 -13.44
CA ARG A 53 -33.56 -18.37 -14.40
C ARG A 53 -34.13 -18.31 -15.82
N ILE A 54 -35.41 -17.99 -16.00
CA ILE A 54 -36.09 -17.88 -17.30
C ILE A 54 -36.07 -16.43 -17.83
N LEU A 55 -35.99 -15.42 -16.96
CA LEU A 55 -36.02 -14.00 -17.36
C LEU A 55 -34.63 -13.33 -17.52
N GLY A 56 -33.54 -13.97 -17.08
CA GLY A 56 -32.19 -13.38 -17.03
C GLY A 56 -31.26 -13.77 -18.18
N ALA A 57 -31.78 -13.93 -19.40
CA ALA A 57 -30.99 -14.32 -20.57
C ALA A 57 -30.27 -13.14 -21.24
N THR A 58 -29.43 -12.39 -20.51
CA THR A 58 -28.33 -11.57 -21.07
C THR A 58 -27.51 -10.92 -19.95
N GLY A 59 -26.29 -11.43 -19.73
CA GLY A 59 -25.24 -10.71 -19.03
C GLY A 59 -25.09 -11.05 -17.54
N GLN A 60 -23.89 -11.53 -17.20
CA GLN A 60 -23.39 -11.86 -15.86
C GLN A 60 -23.88 -13.20 -15.29
N ARG A 61 -22.97 -14.20 -15.33
CA ARG A 61 -23.00 -15.34 -14.40
C ARG A 61 -22.89 -14.79 -12.98
N ALA A 62 -24.01 -14.45 -12.37
CA ALA A 62 -24.07 -14.13 -10.95
C ALA A 62 -23.57 -15.37 -10.18
N ASP A 63 -22.51 -15.19 -9.41
CA ASP A 63 -21.94 -16.21 -8.54
C ASP A 63 -23.00 -16.62 -7.50
N THR A 64 -23.74 -17.70 -7.74
CA THR A 64 -24.86 -18.17 -6.91
C THR A 64 -24.41 -18.88 -5.63
N ARG A 65 -23.14 -18.75 -5.23
CA ARG A 65 -22.62 -19.37 -4.01
C ARG A 65 -23.19 -18.67 -2.79
N GLN A 66 -23.61 -19.47 -1.81
CA GLN A 66 -24.05 -18.94 -0.53
C GLN A 66 -22.89 -18.20 0.15
N VAL A 67 -23.13 -16.97 0.58
CA VAL A 67 -22.18 -16.18 1.38
C VAL A 67 -22.63 -16.23 2.83
N VAL A 68 -21.71 -16.50 3.74
CA VAL A 68 -21.94 -16.55 5.19
C VAL A 68 -21.04 -15.52 5.87
N ALA A 69 -21.56 -14.79 6.84
CA ALA A 69 -20.76 -13.91 7.68
C ALA A 69 -20.09 -14.75 8.79
N VAL A 70 -18.77 -14.73 8.83
CA VAL A 70 -17.95 -15.50 9.77
C VAL A 70 -17.33 -14.55 10.78
N THR A 71 -17.43 -14.87 12.07
CA THR A 71 -16.69 -14.21 13.14
C THR A 71 -15.86 -15.23 13.89
N GLU A 72 -14.55 -15.06 13.90
CA GLU A 72 -13.61 -15.92 14.63
C GLU A 72 -13.02 -15.13 15.80
N ILE A 73 -13.04 -15.73 16.99
CA ILE A 73 -12.47 -15.15 18.20
C ILE A 73 -11.40 -16.11 18.70
N THR A 74 -10.17 -15.63 18.83
CA THR A 74 -9.04 -16.46 19.28
C THR A 74 -8.37 -15.80 20.49
N SER A 75 -8.16 -16.57 21.55
CA SER A 75 -7.34 -16.22 22.71
C SER A 75 -6.06 -17.07 22.72
N VAL A 76 -5.30 -16.96 23.81
CA VAL A 76 -4.09 -17.78 24.06
C VAL A 76 -4.39 -19.28 24.16
N ASP A 77 -5.59 -19.64 24.62
CA ASP A 77 -5.95 -20.99 25.06
C ASP A 77 -7.25 -21.53 24.44
N HIS A 78 -8.08 -20.68 23.83
CA HIS A 78 -9.36 -21.05 23.22
C HIS A 78 -9.61 -20.32 21.90
N TRP A 79 -10.43 -20.92 21.06
CA TRP A 79 -10.96 -20.29 19.85
C TRP A 79 -12.45 -20.60 19.69
N GLN A 80 -13.17 -19.67 19.07
CA GLN A 80 -14.58 -19.79 18.75
C GLN A 80 -14.83 -19.29 17.33
N ARG A 81 -15.78 -19.92 16.65
CA ARG A 81 -16.22 -19.54 15.31
C ARG A 81 -17.74 -19.44 15.27
N TYR A 82 -18.20 -18.27 14.84
CA TYR A 82 -19.60 -17.95 14.65
C TYR A 82 -19.88 -17.82 13.16
N GLU A 83 -20.97 -18.41 12.69
CA GLU A 83 -21.50 -18.24 11.33
C GLU A 83 -22.89 -17.62 11.44
N ASP A 84 -23.10 -16.47 10.80
CA ASP A 84 -24.36 -15.70 10.86
C ASP A 84 -24.85 -15.48 12.31
N LYS A 85 -23.90 -15.23 13.23
CA LYS A 85 -24.07 -15.02 14.68
C LYS A 85 -24.37 -16.26 15.51
N GLU A 86 -24.38 -17.45 14.92
CA GLU A 86 -24.53 -18.72 15.64
C GLU A 86 -23.16 -19.36 15.87
N LEU A 87 -22.89 -19.82 17.10
CA LEU A 87 -21.66 -20.56 17.42
C LEU A 87 -21.69 -21.92 16.71
N VAL A 88 -20.80 -22.11 15.74
CA VAL A 88 -20.73 -23.36 14.96
C VAL A 88 -19.57 -24.26 15.35
N ALA A 89 -18.51 -23.70 15.94
CA ALA A 89 -17.37 -24.46 16.43
C ALA A 89 -16.61 -23.70 17.51
N GLU A 90 -16.02 -24.44 18.43
CA GLU A 90 -15.09 -23.93 19.43
C GLU A 90 -14.09 -25.02 19.85
N GLY A 91 -12.98 -24.61 20.47
CA GLY A 91 -12.00 -25.55 20.97
C GLY A 91 -10.86 -24.87 21.72
N ARG A 92 -9.95 -25.69 22.23
CA ARG A 92 -8.71 -25.23 22.86
C ARG A 92 -7.58 -25.07 21.86
N VAL A 93 -6.75 -24.06 22.09
CA VAL A 93 -5.54 -23.78 21.31
C VAL A 93 -4.35 -24.34 22.10
N PRO A 94 -3.53 -25.23 21.52
CA PRO A 94 -2.48 -25.94 22.27
C PRO A 94 -1.16 -25.15 22.41
N TRP A 95 -1.05 -23.96 21.81
CA TRP A 95 0.23 -23.26 21.65
C TRP A 95 0.70 -22.52 22.91
N GLY A 96 -0.21 -22.16 23.82
CA GLY A 96 0.13 -21.33 24.99
C GLY A 96 0.46 -19.87 24.64
N PHE A 97 0.21 -19.45 23.41
CA PHE A 97 0.27 -18.06 22.95
C PHE A 97 -0.72 -17.83 21.81
N LEU A 98 -1.09 -16.57 21.60
CA LEU A 98 -1.91 -16.16 20.46
C LEU A 98 -1.07 -16.15 19.17
N PRO A 99 -1.42 -16.93 18.12
CA PRO A 99 -0.60 -17.09 16.91
C PRO A 99 -0.71 -15.90 15.92
N ILE A 100 -0.80 -14.66 16.42
CA ILE A 100 -0.96 -13.44 15.63
C ILE A 100 0.16 -12.44 15.91
N VAL A 101 0.96 -12.12 14.91
CA VAL A 101 2.04 -11.15 15.03
C VAL A 101 1.59 -9.83 14.43
N HIS A 102 1.44 -8.82 15.28
CA HIS A 102 1.23 -7.45 14.85
C HIS A 102 2.55 -6.76 14.54
N ILE A 103 2.60 -6.05 13.41
CA ILE A 103 3.75 -5.26 12.96
C ILE A 103 3.26 -3.84 12.68
N GLN A 104 3.70 -2.88 13.50
CA GLN A 104 3.41 -1.47 13.26
C GLN A 104 4.16 -0.99 12.01
N ASN A 105 3.46 -0.28 11.12
CA ASN A 105 4.09 0.34 9.95
C ASN A 105 5.16 1.35 10.38
N VAL A 106 4.79 2.24 11.31
CA VAL A 106 5.70 3.13 12.03
C VAL A 106 5.41 2.99 13.51
N ALA A 107 6.46 2.75 14.29
CA ALA A 107 6.33 2.58 15.73
C ALA A 107 5.78 3.86 16.39
N GLN A 108 4.76 3.69 17.23
CA GLN A 108 4.16 4.77 18.01
C GLN A 108 4.00 4.33 19.47
N PRO A 109 4.61 5.04 20.44
CA PRO A 109 4.43 4.74 21.85
C PRO A 109 2.98 4.90 22.27
N TYR A 110 2.46 4.00 23.11
CA TYR A 110 1.09 4.01 23.67
C TYR A 110 -0.06 3.77 22.70
N TYR A 111 0.23 3.47 21.42
CA TYR A 111 -0.78 3.13 20.42
C TYR A 111 -0.50 1.75 19.85
N TYR A 112 -1.53 0.95 19.63
CA TYR A 112 -1.38 -0.40 19.09
C TYR A 112 -1.18 -0.37 17.57
N GLU A 113 -1.94 0.44 16.85
CA GLU A 113 -1.97 0.52 15.38
C GLU A 113 -0.67 1.07 14.76
N GLY A 114 -0.01 2.00 15.45
CA GLY A 114 1.12 2.76 14.90
C GLY A 114 0.68 3.86 13.93
N VAL A 115 1.66 4.44 13.21
CA VAL A 115 1.39 5.55 12.28
C VAL A 115 1.43 5.09 10.82
N SER A 116 0.45 5.55 10.03
CA SER A 116 0.40 5.36 8.59
C SER A 116 1.31 6.37 7.86
N ASP A 117 2.08 5.89 6.88
CA ASP A 117 2.85 6.75 5.97
C ASP A 117 1.95 7.53 5.00
N VAL A 118 0.71 7.07 4.80
CA VAL A 118 -0.22 7.59 3.78
C VAL A 118 -1.19 8.61 4.37
N GLU A 119 -1.53 8.50 5.66
CA GLU A 119 -2.49 9.39 6.31
C GLU A 119 -2.18 10.89 6.09
N PRO A 120 -0.91 11.34 6.23
CA PRO A 120 -0.58 12.76 6.00
C PRO A 120 -0.73 13.20 4.53
N LEU A 121 -0.79 12.26 3.59
CA LEU A 121 -0.93 12.52 2.16
C LEU A 121 -2.38 12.66 1.71
N ILE A 122 -3.34 12.13 2.46
CA ILE A 122 -4.77 12.16 2.13
C ILE A 122 -5.26 13.59 1.82
N PRO A 123 -5.08 14.60 2.70
CA PRO A 123 -5.58 15.94 2.42
C PRO A 123 -4.91 16.58 1.20
N LEU A 124 -3.64 16.27 0.94
CA LEU A 124 -2.92 16.76 -0.25
C LEU A 124 -3.42 16.10 -1.53
N GLN A 125 -3.71 14.80 -1.48
CA GLN A 125 -4.28 14.05 -2.59
C GLN A 125 -5.70 14.51 -2.90
N ASP A 126 -6.52 14.78 -1.89
CA ASP A 126 -7.89 15.27 -2.06
C ASP A 126 -7.92 16.67 -2.69
N GLU A 127 -7.05 17.58 -2.22
CA GLU A 127 -6.90 18.91 -2.84
C GLU A 127 -6.38 18.78 -4.28
N LEU A 128 -5.37 17.94 -4.54
CA LEU A 128 -4.87 17.70 -5.90
C LEU A 128 -5.97 17.17 -6.83
N ASN A 129 -6.72 16.17 -6.37
CA ASN A 129 -7.84 15.59 -7.12
C ASN A 129 -8.89 16.66 -7.44
N THR A 130 -9.25 17.47 -6.44
CA THR A 130 -10.21 18.57 -6.60
C THR A 130 -9.74 19.55 -7.67
N ARG A 131 -8.48 20.01 -7.62
CA ARG A 131 -7.95 20.96 -8.62
C ARG A 131 -7.83 20.37 -10.02
N LEU A 132 -7.48 19.09 -10.14
CA LEU A 132 -7.45 18.42 -11.43
C LEU A 132 -8.86 18.24 -12.01
N SER A 133 -9.85 17.96 -11.17
CA SER A 133 -11.26 17.90 -11.57
C SER A 133 -11.80 19.27 -11.99
N ASP A 134 -11.51 20.33 -11.23
CA ASP A 134 -11.84 21.72 -11.56
C ASP A 134 -11.26 22.10 -12.92
N ARG A 135 -9.97 21.77 -13.13
CA ARG A 135 -9.27 22.01 -14.39
C ARG A 135 -9.94 21.28 -15.55
N ALA A 136 -10.27 20.00 -15.38
CA ALA A 136 -10.93 19.20 -16.41
C ALA A 136 -12.32 19.75 -16.75
N SER A 137 -13.08 20.16 -15.74
CA SER A 137 -14.38 20.82 -15.90
C SER A 137 -14.22 22.12 -16.67
N ARG A 138 -13.29 22.99 -16.26
CA ARG A 138 -12.97 24.23 -16.94
C ARG A 138 -12.60 24.01 -18.41
N ILE A 139 -11.69 23.08 -18.71
CA ILE A 139 -11.31 22.74 -20.09
C ILE A 139 -12.53 22.32 -20.91
N THR A 140 -13.43 21.53 -20.32
CA THR A 140 -14.65 21.07 -20.98
C THR A 140 -15.57 22.25 -21.31
N PHE A 141 -15.85 23.12 -20.34
CA PHE A 141 -16.71 24.30 -20.56
C PHE A 141 -16.07 25.33 -21.49
N GLN A 142 -14.75 25.50 -21.40
CA GLN A 142 -13.99 26.44 -22.22
C GLN A 142 -13.78 25.93 -23.66
N SER A 143 -13.90 24.63 -23.91
CA SER A 143 -13.88 24.09 -25.28
C SER A 143 -15.08 24.57 -26.10
N PHE A 144 -16.16 25.01 -25.45
CA PHE A 144 -17.28 25.68 -26.11
C PHE A 144 -17.02 27.18 -26.20
N LYS A 145 -16.82 27.66 -27.43
CA LYS A 145 -16.81 29.10 -27.71
C LYS A 145 -18.22 29.64 -27.73
N MET A 146 -18.48 30.66 -26.92
CA MET A 146 -19.74 31.39 -26.93
C MET A 146 -19.53 32.75 -27.59
N TYR A 147 -20.58 33.21 -28.28
CA TYR A 147 -20.56 34.47 -29.00
C TYR A 147 -21.71 35.34 -28.50
N LEU A 148 -21.38 36.57 -28.08
CA LEU A 148 -22.34 37.58 -27.67
C LEU A 148 -22.53 38.55 -28.83
N GLY A 149 -23.66 38.45 -29.53
CA GLY A 149 -24.06 39.40 -30.56
C GLY A 149 -24.87 40.54 -29.95
N LYS A 150 -24.30 41.74 -29.89
CA LYS A 150 -25.01 42.97 -29.51
C LYS A 150 -25.48 43.68 -30.78
N GLY A 151 -26.74 44.10 -30.83
CA GLY A 151 -27.28 44.88 -31.96
C GLY A 151 -27.49 44.08 -33.27
N ILE A 152 -27.53 42.75 -33.19
CA ILE A 152 -27.79 41.86 -34.34
C ILE A 152 -29.13 41.16 -34.13
N GLU A 153 -30.11 41.46 -34.99
CA GLU A 153 -31.43 40.81 -34.94
C GLU A 153 -31.36 39.31 -35.32
N GLY A 154 -32.06 38.49 -34.52
CA GLY A 154 -32.14 37.05 -34.73
C GLY A 154 -30.78 36.34 -34.64
N PHE A 155 -29.86 36.83 -33.79
CA PHE A 155 -28.56 36.19 -33.58
C PHE A 155 -28.69 34.78 -32.98
N GLU A 156 -29.67 34.58 -32.09
CA GLU A 156 -29.96 33.31 -31.41
C GLU A 156 -30.37 32.19 -32.39
N ASP A 157 -31.05 32.55 -33.48
CA ASP A 157 -31.56 31.61 -34.48
C ASP A 157 -30.53 31.24 -35.57
N LYS A 158 -29.34 31.85 -35.53
CA LYS A 158 -28.30 31.70 -36.56
C LYS A 158 -27.10 30.92 -36.00
N PRO A 159 -27.01 29.59 -36.21
CA PRO A 159 -25.88 28.81 -35.71
C PRO A 159 -24.55 29.31 -36.29
N VAL A 160 -23.54 29.36 -35.42
CA VAL A 160 -22.16 29.72 -35.78
C VAL A 160 -21.51 28.56 -36.54
N SER A 161 -21.04 28.82 -37.76
CA SER A 161 -20.37 27.83 -38.61
C SER A 161 -19.28 28.49 -39.47
N PRO A 162 -18.25 27.73 -39.89
CA PRO A 162 -17.24 28.25 -40.80
C PRO A 162 -17.84 28.87 -42.07
N GLY A 163 -17.33 30.04 -42.48
CA GLY A 163 -17.76 30.76 -43.68
C GLY A 163 -19.07 31.55 -43.56
N ARG A 164 -19.70 31.60 -42.37
CA ARG A 164 -20.93 32.36 -42.16
C ARG A 164 -20.63 33.84 -41.91
N MET A 165 -21.39 34.73 -42.57
CA MET A 165 -21.30 36.19 -42.40
C MET A 165 -22.61 36.71 -41.79
N TRP A 166 -22.49 37.54 -40.75
CA TRP A 166 -23.61 38.26 -40.15
C TRP A 166 -23.59 39.71 -40.63
N HIS A 167 -24.77 40.26 -40.91
CA HIS A 167 -24.95 41.66 -41.29
C HIS A 167 -26.08 42.26 -40.45
N THR A 168 -26.02 43.58 -40.24
CA THR A 168 -27.00 44.38 -39.53
C THR A 168 -26.82 45.84 -39.95
N ASP A 169 -27.90 46.61 -39.94
CA ASP A 169 -27.87 48.04 -40.25
C ASP A 169 -27.54 48.89 -39.00
N ASN A 170 -27.42 48.24 -37.84
CA ASN A 170 -27.07 48.91 -36.58
C ASN A 170 -25.55 49.20 -36.53
N PRO A 171 -25.12 50.48 -36.52
CA PRO A 171 -23.70 50.84 -36.50
C PRO A 171 -23.00 50.48 -35.17
N ASP A 172 -23.76 50.30 -34.09
CA ASP A 172 -23.24 49.93 -32.76
C ASP A 172 -23.17 48.42 -32.55
N ALA A 173 -23.45 47.62 -33.59
CA ALA A 173 -23.44 46.17 -33.47
C ALA A 173 -22.04 45.60 -33.30
N SER A 174 -21.92 44.59 -32.44
CA SER A 174 -20.65 43.90 -32.20
C SER A 174 -20.86 42.43 -31.86
N ILE A 175 -19.90 41.59 -32.25
CA ILE A 175 -19.81 40.19 -31.83
C ILE A 175 -18.59 40.07 -30.92
N GLN A 176 -18.80 39.63 -29.69
CA GLN A 176 -17.74 39.37 -28.73
C GLN A 176 -17.66 37.87 -28.46
N GLU A 177 -16.50 37.27 -28.66
CA GLU A 177 -16.25 35.90 -28.26
C GLU A 177 -15.91 35.85 -26.76
N PHE A 178 -16.52 34.91 -26.04
CA PHE A 178 -16.18 34.62 -24.65
C PHE A 178 -16.17 33.10 -24.42
N GLY A 179 -15.29 32.66 -23.51
CA GLY A 179 -14.91 31.25 -23.40
C GLY A 179 -13.63 30.91 -24.20
N GLY A 180 -13.14 29.69 -24.07
CA GLY A 180 -11.82 29.28 -24.59
C GLY A 180 -10.82 28.90 -23.51
N ASP A 181 -9.83 28.07 -23.87
CA ASP A 181 -8.76 27.64 -22.97
C ASP A 181 -7.71 28.74 -22.79
N THR A 182 -8.03 29.70 -21.93
CA THR A 182 -7.06 30.71 -21.48
C THR A 182 -6.08 30.08 -20.49
N ALA A 183 -4.79 30.36 -20.63
CA ALA A 183 -3.78 29.88 -19.71
C ALA A 183 -4.08 30.32 -18.26
N THR A 184 -4.04 29.37 -17.33
CA THR A 184 -4.26 29.57 -15.89
C THR A 184 -2.96 29.32 -15.12
N PRO A 185 -1.99 30.27 -15.12
CA PRO A 185 -0.68 30.04 -14.51
C PRO A 185 -0.76 29.83 -12.99
N SER A 186 -1.68 30.49 -12.29
CA SER A 186 -1.88 30.32 -10.84
C SER A 186 -2.32 28.90 -10.48
N GLU A 187 -3.23 28.31 -11.26
CA GLU A 187 -3.66 26.92 -11.09
C GLU A 187 -2.49 25.95 -11.31
N HIS A 188 -1.66 26.21 -12.34
CA HIS A 188 -0.48 25.39 -12.60
C HIS A 188 0.54 25.47 -11.46
N LEU A 189 0.78 26.66 -10.92
CA LEU A 189 1.67 26.88 -9.77
C LEU A 189 1.15 26.16 -8.54
N HIS A 190 -0.13 26.31 -8.20
CA HIS A 190 -0.75 25.65 -7.04
C HIS A 190 -0.67 24.12 -7.14
N ILE A 191 -0.98 23.55 -8.31
CA ILE A 191 -0.80 22.10 -8.55
C ILE A 191 0.66 21.67 -8.36
N GLY A 192 1.61 22.50 -8.79
CA GLY A 192 3.05 22.29 -8.57
C GLY A 192 3.41 22.29 -7.09
N GLU A 193 2.94 23.28 -6.33
CA GLU A 193 3.16 23.41 -4.89
C GLU A 193 2.59 22.22 -4.10
N ILE A 194 1.39 21.74 -4.46
CA ILE A 194 0.80 20.55 -3.84
C ILE A 194 1.66 19.32 -4.12
N ARG A 195 2.12 19.11 -5.35
CA ARG A 195 2.99 17.98 -5.70
C ARG A 195 4.30 18.03 -4.93
N GLU A 196 4.92 19.20 -4.82
CA GLU A 196 6.14 19.39 -4.03
C GLU A 196 5.89 19.10 -2.53
N ALA A 197 4.74 19.54 -2.00
CA ALA A 197 4.35 19.22 -0.62
C ALA A 197 4.13 17.71 -0.41
N MET A 198 3.57 17.00 -1.40
CA MET A 198 3.44 15.55 -1.38
C MET A 198 4.80 14.85 -1.41
N ASP A 199 5.75 15.30 -2.23
CA ASP A 199 7.11 14.74 -2.28
C ASP A 199 7.82 14.91 -0.93
N LYS A 200 7.73 16.11 -0.33
CA LYS A 200 8.30 16.40 0.99
C LYS A 200 7.66 15.57 2.10
N THR A 201 6.33 15.48 2.12
CA THR A 201 5.57 14.74 3.14
C THR A 201 5.78 13.23 3.02
N SER A 202 5.78 12.71 1.79
CA SER A 202 5.97 11.28 1.53
C SER A 202 7.42 10.84 1.71
N GLY A 203 8.39 11.76 1.60
CA GLY A 203 9.82 11.45 1.59
C GLY A 203 10.24 10.65 0.35
N VAL A 204 9.40 10.59 -0.69
CA VAL A 204 9.68 9.95 -1.97
C VAL A 204 10.30 10.97 -2.91
N THR A 205 11.42 10.60 -3.53
CA THR A 205 12.17 11.52 -4.39
C THR A 205 11.55 11.58 -5.81
N PRO A 206 11.38 12.78 -6.42
CA PRO A 206 10.82 12.96 -7.76
C PRO A 206 11.52 12.18 -8.89
N VAL A 207 12.79 11.83 -8.69
CA VAL A 207 13.57 11.00 -9.63
C VAL A 207 12.90 9.63 -9.86
N MET A 208 12.28 9.04 -8.83
CA MET A 208 11.57 7.75 -8.93
C MET A 208 10.19 7.88 -9.59
N ALA A 209 9.59 9.08 -9.56
CA ALA A 209 8.36 9.38 -10.28
C ALA A 209 8.59 9.57 -11.79
N GLY A 210 9.82 9.39 -12.28
CA GLY A 210 10.16 9.47 -13.71
C GLY A 210 10.30 10.89 -14.25
N ILE A 211 10.34 11.90 -13.37
CA ILE A 211 10.37 13.33 -13.74
C ILE A 211 11.79 13.78 -14.18
N LEU A 212 12.84 13.05 -13.78
CA LEU A 212 14.24 13.40 -14.03
C LEU A 212 14.95 12.32 -14.86
N LYS A 213 14.46 12.03 -16.07
CA LYS A 213 15.14 11.09 -16.99
C LYS A 213 16.50 11.61 -17.49
N ASP A 214 16.65 12.92 -17.65
CA ASP A 214 17.82 13.50 -18.34
C ASP A 214 19.00 13.84 -17.42
N LYS A 215 18.85 13.78 -16.09
CA LYS A 215 19.93 14.11 -15.13
C LYS A 215 20.62 12.88 -14.51
N LEU A 216 20.13 11.68 -14.77
CA LEU A 216 20.70 10.43 -14.24
C LEU A 216 22.13 10.16 -14.75
N GLY A 217 22.48 10.62 -15.96
CA GLY A 217 23.80 10.38 -16.55
C GLY A 217 24.99 11.00 -15.79
N ASN A 218 24.76 12.05 -14.98
CA ASN A 218 25.79 12.71 -14.16
C ASN A 218 25.64 12.46 -12.65
N LEU A 219 24.60 11.76 -12.21
CA LEU A 219 24.34 11.40 -10.80
C LEU A 219 24.82 9.98 -10.47
N THR A 220 25.79 9.47 -11.23
CA THR A 220 26.29 8.09 -11.21
C THR A 220 27.19 7.74 -10.01
N SER A 221 27.48 8.67 -9.10
CA SER A 221 28.20 8.31 -7.88
C SER A 221 27.24 7.71 -6.85
N ALA A 222 27.64 6.61 -6.21
CA ALA A 222 26.88 5.96 -5.15
C ALA A 222 26.49 6.94 -4.03
N VAL A 223 27.33 7.96 -3.78
CA VAL A 223 27.06 9.05 -2.81
C VAL A 223 25.92 9.96 -3.28
N ALA A 224 25.90 10.37 -4.55
CA ALA A 224 24.84 11.20 -5.09
C ALA A 224 23.49 10.44 -5.10
N LEU A 225 23.53 9.13 -5.38
CA LEU A 225 22.37 8.26 -5.28
C LEU A 225 21.85 8.14 -3.85
N ARG A 226 22.75 7.95 -2.86
CA ARG A 226 22.41 7.93 -1.42
C ARG A 226 21.75 9.23 -0.97
N LEU A 227 22.32 10.39 -1.33
CA LEU A 227 21.77 11.70 -0.99
C LEU A 227 20.38 11.91 -1.61
N THR A 228 20.23 11.50 -2.88
CA THR A 228 18.96 11.56 -3.61
C THR A 228 17.88 10.72 -2.93
N PHE A 229 18.24 9.57 -2.35
CA PHE A 229 17.30 8.65 -1.69
C PHE A 229 17.26 8.74 -0.17
N MET A 230 17.87 9.75 0.44
CA MET A 230 18.02 9.82 1.90
C MET A 230 16.68 9.70 2.64
N GLY A 231 15.61 10.34 2.15
CA GLY A 231 14.26 10.22 2.72
C GLY A 231 13.72 8.79 2.69
N MET A 232 13.87 8.10 1.57
CA MET A 232 13.42 6.72 1.38
C MET A 232 14.28 5.73 2.18
N LEU A 233 15.59 5.93 2.25
CA LEU A 233 16.50 5.10 3.03
C LEU A 233 16.18 5.19 4.53
N ASN A 234 15.92 6.40 5.04
CA ASN A 234 15.51 6.60 6.43
C ASN A 234 14.19 5.89 6.73
N LYS A 235 13.21 5.93 5.81
CA LYS A 235 11.97 5.16 5.95
C LYS A 235 12.22 3.66 5.91
N ASN A 236 13.09 3.19 5.02
CA ASN A 236 13.46 1.79 4.90
C ASN A 236 14.08 1.27 6.21
N GLU A 237 15.05 1.98 6.78
CA GLU A 237 15.66 1.61 8.06
C GLU A 237 14.65 1.54 9.22
N ARG A 238 13.72 2.50 9.30
CA ARG A 238 12.63 2.44 10.29
C ARG A 238 11.75 1.21 10.11
N LYS A 239 11.42 0.84 8.86
CA LYS A 239 10.62 -0.36 8.56
C LYS A 239 11.40 -1.64 8.82
N ARG A 240 12.70 -1.69 8.53
CA ARG A 240 13.57 -2.84 8.85
C ARG A 240 13.55 -3.15 10.34
N HIS A 241 13.53 -2.12 11.18
CA HIS A 241 13.42 -2.32 12.62
C HIS A 241 12.08 -2.98 13.01
N THR A 242 10.94 -2.41 12.62
CA THR A 242 9.63 -2.97 13.01
C THR A 242 9.35 -4.33 12.36
N TYR A 243 9.64 -4.48 11.06
CA TYR A 243 9.48 -5.74 10.35
C TYR A 243 10.49 -6.79 10.78
N GLY A 244 11.73 -6.41 11.12
CA GLY A 244 12.73 -7.34 11.63
C GLY A 244 12.27 -8.00 12.93
N GLU A 245 11.75 -7.20 13.87
CA GLU A 245 11.14 -7.71 15.10
C GLU A 245 9.90 -8.59 14.82
N GLY A 246 9.05 -8.16 13.89
CA GLY A 246 7.87 -8.92 13.48
C GLY A 246 8.21 -10.28 12.87
N LEU A 247 9.13 -10.31 11.90
CA LEU A 247 9.60 -11.52 11.24
C LEU A 247 10.25 -12.48 12.24
N ARG A 248 11.06 -11.97 13.18
CA ARG A 248 11.63 -12.80 14.25
C ARG A 248 10.54 -13.45 15.11
N LYS A 249 9.50 -12.70 15.49
CA LYS A 249 8.35 -13.23 16.22
C LYS A 249 7.59 -14.30 15.43
N ILE A 250 7.41 -14.09 14.12
CA ILE A 250 6.76 -15.08 13.23
C ILE A 250 7.58 -16.37 13.22
N CYS A 251 8.88 -16.30 12.95
CA CYS A 251 9.77 -17.47 12.94
C CYS A 251 9.77 -18.21 14.28
N ARG A 252 9.92 -17.49 15.40
CA ARG A 252 9.89 -18.07 16.74
C ARG A 252 8.60 -18.82 17.02
N ARG A 253 7.45 -18.24 16.67
CA ARG A 253 6.13 -18.86 16.87
C ARG A 253 5.91 -20.06 15.95
N ALA A 254 6.33 -19.99 14.69
CA ALA A 254 6.27 -21.11 13.78
C ALA A 254 7.09 -22.31 14.30
N LEU A 255 8.32 -22.07 14.78
CA LEU A 255 9.15 -23.12 15.40
C LEU A 255 8.53 -23.69 16.67
N SER A 256 7.91 -22.85 17.50
CA SER A 256 7.18 -23.31 18.68
C SER A 256 5.96 -24.17 18.31
N ILE A 257 5.20 -23.79 17.29
CA ILE A 257 4.05 -24.57 16.79
C ILE A 257 4.53 -25.94 16.28
N LEU A 258 5.63 -25.98 15.52
CA LEU A 258 6.20 -27.23 15.03
C LEU A 258 6.69 -28.15 16.16
N ASP A 259 7.25 -27.58 17.22
CA ASP A 259 7.68 -28.33 18.41
C ASP A 259 6.50 -28.92 19.19
N THR A 260 5.48 -28.09 19.44
CA THR A 260 4.23 -28.50 20.10
C THR A 260 3.49 -29.56 19.27
N ALA A 261 3.47 -29.42 17.95
CA ALA A 261 2.90 -30.41 17.02
C ALA A 261 3.76 -31.67 16.86
N ASN A 262 4.89 -31.78 17.56
CA ASN A 262 5.81 -32.92 17.51
C ASN A 262 6.40 -33.18 16.10
N VAL A 263 6.49 -32.14 15.27
CA VAL A 263 7.02 -32.22 13.89
C VAL A 263 8.52 -31.92 13.87
N TYR A 264 8.95 -30.89 14.59
CA TYR A 264 10.35 -30.49 14.70
C TYR A 264 10.64 -29.98 16.10
N LYS A 265 11.40 -30.76 16.87
CA LYS A 265 11.70 -30.43 18.27
C LYS A 265 12.70 -29.29 18.34
N THR A 266 12.35 -28.26 19.12
CA THR A 266 13.19 -27.07 19.32
C THR A 266 13.08 -26.60 20.76
N SER A 267 14.21 -26.17 21.32
CA SER A 267 14.29 -25.45 22.59
C SER A 267 14.19 -23.94 22.37
N GLU A 268 13.87 -23.17 23.42
CA GLU A 268 13.80 -21.70 23.34
C GLU A 268 15.03 -21.01 22.70
N PRO A 269 16.29 -21.33 23.07
CA PRO A 269 17.45 -20.70 22.43
C PRO A 269 17.60 -21.03 20.94
N GLU A 270 17.13 -22.21 20.49
CA GLU A 270 17.16 -22.60 19.07
C GLU A 270 16.11 -21.86 18.22
N ARG A 271 15.18 -21.13 18.86
CA ARG A 271 14.15 -20.33 18.19
C ARG A 271 14.56 -18.87 17.97
N GLU A 272 15.80 -18.52 18.30
CA GLU A 272 16.36 -17.20 17.99
C GLU A 272 16.79 -17.13 16.54
N VAL A 273 16.25 -16.15 15.81
CA VAL A 273 16.51 -15.96 14.38
C VAL A 273 17.07 -14.57 14.11
N GLU A 274 18.15 -14.51 13.35
CA GLU A 274 18.71 -13.27 12.81
C GLU A 274 18.05 -12.97 11.45
N ILE A 275 17.49 -11.77 11.30
CA ILE A 275 16.90 -11.32 10.03
C ILE A 275 17.94 -10.46 9.31
N ALA A 276 18.41 -10.95 8.17
CA ALA A 276 19.33 -10.21 7.31
C ALA A 276 18.56 -9.47 6.20
N PHE A 277 18.64 -8.15 6.17
CA PHE A 277 18.10 -7.33 5.09
C PHE A 277 19.20 -7.01 4.07
N ALA A 278 18.94 -7.28 2.79
CA ALA A 278 19.86 -6.91 1.72
C ALA A 278 20.00 -5.39 1.60
N SER A 279 21.14 -4.92 1.10
CA SER A 279 21.35 -3.49 0.83
C SER A 279 20.33 -2.98 -0.19
N PRO A 280 19.69 -1.82 0.04
CA PRO A 280 18.63 -1.32 -0.84
C PRO A 280 19.17 -0.59 -2.08
N LEU A 281 20.48 -0.31 -2.14
CA LEU A 281 21.12 0.37 -3.26
C LEU A 281 21.95 -0.63 -4.08
N PRO A 282 22.07 -0.42 -5.40
CA PRO A 282 23.05 -1.14 -6.20
C PRO A 282 24.45 -0.79 -5.68
N GLU A 283 25.15 -1.78 -5.18
CA GLU A 283 26.51 -1.62 -4.71
C GLU A 283 27.48 -1.82 -5.88
N ASP A 284 28.47 -0.92 -6.00
CA ASP A 284 29.61 -1.18 -6.87
C ASP A 284 30.41 -2.33 -6.23
N THR A 285 30.41 -3.48 -6.90
CA THR A 285 31.13 -4.67 -6.46
C THR A 285 32.62 -4.41 -6.29
N MET A 286 33.21 -3.49 -7.06
CA MET A 286 34.62 -3.11 -6.94
C MET A 286 34.88 -2.26 -5.70
N GLU A 287 33.99 -1.32 -5.35
CA GLU A 287 34.11 -0.56 -4.10
C GLU A 287 33.96 -1.49 -2.89
N ARG A 288 33.00 -2.41 -2.94
CA ARG A 288 32.74 -3.36 -1.85
C ARG A 288 33.91 -4.34 -1.62
N LEU A 289 34.55 -4.81 -2.70
CA LEU A 289 35.75 -5.64 -2.59
C LEU A 289 36.96 -4.85 -2.06
N LYS A 290 37.13 -3.59 -2.45
CA LYS A 290 38.17 -2.71 -1.89
C LYS A 290 37.93 -2.43 -0.41
N GLU A 291 36.70 -2.16 0.01
CA GLU A 291 36.35 -1.99 1.43
C GLU A 291 36.67 -3.25 2.24
N ALA A 292 36.30 -4.42 1.74
CA ALA A 292 36.62 -5.70 2.37
C ALA A 292 38.14 -5.94 2.49
N GLN A 293 38.92 -5.56 1.47
CA GLN A 293 40.38 -5.63 1.51
C GLN A 293 40.95 -4.71 2.60
N ILE A 294 40.48 -3.47 2.68
CA ILE A 294 40.90 -2.50 3.72
C ILE A 294 40.55 -3.02 5.12
N LYS A 295 39.33 -3.56 5.33
CA LYS A 295 38.91 -4.14 6.62
C LYS A 295 39.81 -5.30 7.05
N ARG A 296 40.22 -6.14 6.11
CA ARG A 296 41.18 -7.24 6.37
C ARG A 296 42.57 -6.71 6.73
N GLU A 297 43.04 -5.66 6.06
CA GLU A 297 44.31 -4.99 6.38
C GLU A 297 44.27 -4.32 7.77
N LEU A 298 43.11 -3.81 8.19
CA LEU A 298 42.86 -3.24 9.52
C LEU A 298 42.65 -4.30 10.63
N GLY A 299 42.69 -5.59 10.30
CA GLY A 299 42.62 -6.69 11.27
C GLY A 299 41.21 -7.18 11.63
N VAL A 300 40.18 -6.84 10.85
CA VAL A 300 38.83 -7.41 11.02
C VAL A 300 38.85 -8.92 10.68
N PRO A 301 38.24 -9.79 11.51
CA PRO A 301 38.20 -11.24 11.25
C PRO A 301 37.62 -11.58 9.87
N ALA A 302 38.26 -12.52 9.16
CA ALA A 302 37.87 -12.90 7.81
C ALA A 302 36.43 -13.45 7.73
N GLU A 303 35.98 -14.15 8.77
CA GLU A 303 34.61 -14.67 8.87
C GLU A 303 33.57 -13.54 8.86
N GLN A 304 33.84 -12.45 9.59
CA GLN A 304 32.96 -11.29 9.64
C GLN A 304 32.92 -10.58 8.28
N VAL A 305 34.07 -10.41 7.63
CA VAL A 305 34.15 -9.82 6.27
C VAL A 305 33.41 -10.68 5.25
N LEU A 306 33.53 -12.00 5.31
CA LEU A 306 32.83 -12.92 4.41
C LEU A 306 31.31 -12.91 4.66
N LYS A 307 30.87 -12.90 5.93
CA LYS A 307 29.46 -12.76 6.30
C LYS A 307 28.86 -11.44 5.77
N GLU A 308 29.57 -10.32 5.93
CA GLU A 308 29.18 -9.02 5.35
C GLU A 308 29.11 -9.05 3.82
N LEU A 309 30.01 -9.82 3.18
CA LEU A 309 29.98 -10.04 1.74
C LEU A 309 28.92 -11.06 1.29
N GLY A 310 28.16 -11.66 2.21
CA GLY A 310 27.13 -12.66 1.89
C GLY A 310 27.69 -14.04 1.52
N TYR A 311 28.98 -14.29 1.76
CA TYR A 311 29.58 -15.61 1.61
C TYR A 311 29.51 -16.35 2.95
N GLN A 312 28.94 -17.55 2.94
CA GLN A 312 29.06 -18.45 4.08
C GLN A 312 30.44 -19.12 4.06
N PRO A 313 31.12 -19.24 5.21
CA PRO A 313 32.32 -20.07 5.30
C PRO A 313 31.94 -21.49 4.89
N ALA A 314 32.74 -22.13 4.04
CA ALA A 314 32.54 -23.53 3.69
C ALA A 314 32.63 -24.36 4.97
N GLU A 315 31.57 -25.10 5.30
CA GLU A 315 31.63 -26.13 6.33
C GLU A 315 32.76 -27.09 5.98
N GLN A 316 33.80 -27.14 6.81
CA GLN A 316 34.85 -28.14 6.69
C GLN A 316 34.24 -29.49 7.05
N ALA A 317 34.16 -30.38 6.05
CA ALA A 317 33.79 -31.79 6.22
C ALA A 317 34.82 -32.57 7.03
#